data_AF-A0A7K2QK13-F1
#
_entry.id   AF-A0A7K2QK13-F1
#
_cell.length_a   1.000
_cell.length_b   1.000
_cell.length_c   1.000
_cell.angle_alpha   90.00
_cell.angle_beta   90.00
_cell.angle_gamma   90.00
#
_symmetry.space_group_name_H-M   'P 1'
#
loop_
_entity.id
_entity.type
_entity.pdbx_description
1 polymer ?
#
loop_
_entity_poly.entity_id
_entity_poly.type
_entity_poly.pdbx_seq_one_letter_code
_entity_poly.pdbx_strand_id
1 'polypeptide(L)' 'PRWGPPQGRPCGPPPDGVFVAGDAGRGQSLVVWAIAEGRAAAAAVDRYLTGSTALPAPVGAHDRPLSA' A
#
# COMPACT_ATOMS: atom_id res chain seq x y z
N PRO A 1 12.05 -8.20 -12.58
CA PRO A 1 10.60 -8.14 -12.24
C PRO A 1 10.16 -6.67 -12.13
N ARG A 2 9.54 -6.17 -13.20
CA ARG A 2 9.41 -4.74 -13.53
C ARG A 2 8.01 -4.25 -13.15
N TRP A 3 7.91 -3.42 -12.12
CA TRP A 3 6.70 -2.62 -11.87
C TRP A 3 6.68 -1.43 -12.83
N GLY A 4 6.12 -1.64 -14.02
CA GLY A 4 5.58 -0.60 -14.89
C GLY A 4 4.05 -0.72 -14.93
N PRO A 5 3.31 0.33 -15.31
CA PRO A 5 1.85 0.30 -15.25
C PRO A 5 1.31 -0.75 -16.23
N PRO A 6 0.46 -1.69 -15.79
CA PRO A 6 -0.30 -2.52 -16.72
C PRO A 6 -1.33 -1.64 -17.42
N GLN A 7 -1.30 -1.61 -18.75
CA GLN A 7 -2.38 -1.03 -19.55
C GLN A 7 -3.67 -1.78 -19.24
N GLY A 8 -4.64 -1.08 -18.65
CA GLY A 8 -6.05 -1.46 -18.65
C GLY A 8 -6.51 -2.42 -17.56
N ARG A 9 -6.60 -1.94 -16.30
CA ARG A 9 -7.80 -2.02 -15.43
C ARG A 9 -7.70 -0.90 -14.39
N PRO A 10 -8.75 -0.10 -14.11
CA PRO A 10 -8.74 0.72 -12.91
C PRO A 10 -8.55 -0.21 -11.72
N CYS A 11 -7.74 0.24 -10.76
CA CYS A 11 -7.45 -0.44 -9.50
C CYS A 11 -8.76 -0.60 -8.70
N GLY A 12 -9.56 -1.59 -9.05
CA GLY A 12 -10.65 -2.08 -8.24
C GLY A 12 -10.09 -2.90 -7.07
N PRO A 13 -10.80 -2.95 -5.93
CA PRO A 13 -10.37 -3.74 -4.79
C PRO A 13 -10.24 -5.22 -5.18
N PRO A 14 -9.32 -5.97 -4.52
CA PRO A 14 -9.22 -7.41 -4.75
C PRO A 14 -10.58 -8.08 -4.48
N PRO A 15 -10.94 -9.14 -5.21
CA PRO A 15 -12.28 -9.73 -5.19
C PRO A 15 -12.78 -10.19 -3.82
N ASP A 16 -11.90 -10.37 -2.82
CA ASP A 16 -12.25 -10.94 -1.51
C ASP A 16 -11.83 -10.08 -0.30
N GLY A 17 -11.42 -8.82 -0.48
CA GLY A 17 -11.03 -7.96 0.65
C GLY A 17 -9.83 -8.47 1.47
N VAL A 18 -8.96 -9.29 0.86
CA VAL A 18 -7.74 -9.81 1.48
C VAL A 18 -6.57 -8.87 1.21
N PHE A 19 -5.85 -8.50 2.28
CA PHE A 19 -4.69 -7.61 2.23
C PHE A 19 -3.50 -8.28 2.93
N VAL A 20 -2.29 -8.01 2.45
CA VAL A 20 -1.04 -8.60 2.95
C VAL A 20 0.02 -7.53 3.17
N ALA A 21 0.88 -7.71 4.17
CA ALA A 21 2.02 -6.85 4.46
C ALA A 21 3.19 -7.66 5.05
N GLY A 22 4.40 -7.12 4.98
CA GLY A 22 5.58 -7.75 5.57
C GLY A 22 5.96 -9.05 4.88
N ASP A 23 6.49 -10.00 5.66
CA ASP A 23 7.04 -11.26 5.16
C ASP A 23 6.04 -12.12 4.39
N ALA A 24 4.74 -11.99 4.70
CA ALA A 24 3.68 -12.72 4.00
C ALA A 24 3.49 -12.25 2.54
N GLY A 25 3.87 -11.02 2.20
CA GLY A 25 3.68 -10.45 0.86
C GLY A 25 4.88 -10.62 -0.07
N ARG A 26 6.09 -10.69 0.47
CA ARG A 26 7.35 -10.67 -0.31
C ARG A 26 8.41 -11.68 0.13
N GLY A 27 8.13 -12.50 1.14
CA GLY A 27 9.15 -13.31 1.82
C GLY A 27 10.02 -12.46 2.75
N GLN A 28 11.17 -13.01 3.16
CA GLN A 28 12.06 -12.43 4.19
C GLN A 28 12.28 -10.92 4.04
N SER A 29 12.04 -10.20 5.12
CA SER A 29 11.67 -8.79 5.06
C SER A 29 12.28 -7.99 6.21
N LEU A 30 12.82 -6.77 5.95
CA LEU A 30 13.25 -5.89 7.04
C LEU A 30 12.04 -5.33 7.79
N VAL A 31 12.17 -5.17 9.10
CA VAL A 31 11.12 -4.63 9.98
C VAL A 31 10.60 -3.27 9.50
N VAL A 32 11.48 -2.38 9.04
CA VAL A 32 11.08 -1.05 8.55
C VAL A 32 10.15 -1.11 7.33
N TRP A 33 10.39 -2.08 6.44
CA TRP A 33 9.53 -2.29 5.27
C TRP A 33 8.19 -2.89 5.68
N ALA A 34 8.19 -3.84 6.63
CA ALA A 34 6.94 -4.40 7.16
C ALA A 34 6.06 -3.31 7.82
N ILE A 35 6.67 -2.34 8.50
CA ILE A 35 5.95 -1.19 9.08
C ILE A 35 5.34 -0.31 7.98
N ALA A 36 6.11 0.03 6.95
CA ALA A 36 5.61 0.84 5.84
C ALA A 36 4.46 0.14 5.10
N GLU A 37 4.62 -1.15 4.81
CA GLU A 37 3.61 -1.98 4.15
C GLU A 37 2.37 -2.18 5.02
N GLY A 38 2.54 -2.34 6.33
CA GLY A 38 1.42 -2.45 7.27
C GLY A 38 0.55 -1.19 7.27
N ARG A 39 1.17 0.00 7.21
CA ARG A 39 0.43 1.28 7.08
C ARG A 39 -0.30 1.38 5.75
N ALA A 40 0.32 0.93 4.66
CA ALA A 40 -0.32 0.88 3.34
C ALA A 40 -1.54 -0.04 3.34
N ALA A 41 -1.42 -1.23 3.93
CA ALA A 41 -2.50 -2.19 4.06
C ALA A 41 -3.66 -1.64 4.89
N ALA A 42 -3.38 -0.98 6.02
CA ALA A 42 -4.40 -0.33 6.85
C ALA A 42 -5.19 0.74 6.07
N ALA A 43 -4.51 1.60 5.31
CA ALA A 43 -5.17 2.61 4.47
C ALA A 43 -6.02 1.98 3.35
N ALA A 44 -5.58 0.85 2.78
CA ALA A 44 -6.34 0.13 1.78
C ALA A 44 -7.58 -0.56 2.36
N VAL A 45 -7.46 -1.18 3.54
CA VAL A 45 -8.58 -1.77 4.29
C VAL A 45 -9.61 -0.71 4.64
N ASP A 46 -9.17 0.42 5.18
CA ASP A 46 -10.06 1.53 5.56
C ASP A 46 -10.82 2.07 4.35
N ARG A 47 -10.13 2.27 3.21
CA ARG A 47 -10.78 2.66 1.95
C ARG A 47 -11.75 1.62 1.43
N TYR A 48 -11.42 0.33 1.57
CA TYR A 48 -12.29 -0.76 1.14
C TYR A 48 -13.58 -0.82 1.96
N LEU A 49 -13.49 -0.64 3.28
CA LEU A 49 -14.64 -0.71 4.19
C LEU A 49 -15.49 0.56 4.18
N THR A 50 -14.88 1.74 4.09
CA THR A 50 -15.58 3.03 4.27
C THR A 50 -15.74 3.81 2.96
N GLY A 51 -15.12 3.37 1.87
CA GLY A 51 -15.12 4.04 0.57
C GLY A 51 -14.13 5.21 0.45
N SER A 52 -13.50 5.63 1.55
CA SER A 52 -12.48 6.69 1.59
C SER A 52 -11.45 6.39 2.68
N THR A 53 -10.35 7.13 2.77
CA THR A 53 -9.44 6.96 3.92
C THR A 53 -8.75 8.26 4.25
N ALA A 54 -8.63 8.55 5.55
CA ALA A 54 -7.80 9.63 6.08
C ALA A 54 -6.45 9.11 6.61
N LEU A 55 -6.19 7.81 6.50
CA LEU A 55 -4.94 7.22 6.97
C LEU A 55 -3.78 7.60 6.04
N PRO A 56 -2.59 7.88 6.61
CA PRO A 56 -1.42 8.23 5.82
C PRO A 56 -0.94 7.05 4.98
N ALA A 57 -0.71 7.30 3.69
CA ALA A 57 -0.08 6.35 2.78
C ALA A 57 1.46 6.42 2.90
N PRO A 58 2.20 5.37 2.51
CA PRO A 58 3.65 5.42 2.42
C PRO A 58 4.10 6.57 1.52
N VAL A 59 5.12 7.31 1.98
CA VAL A 59 5.72 8.41 1.23
C VAL A 59 6.33 7.86 -0.06
N GLY A 60 5.86 8.36 -1.20
CA GLY A 60 6.39 8.00 -2.50
C GLY A 60 7.79 8.59 -2.71
N ALA A 61 8.59 7.98 -3.59
CA ALA A 61 9.93 8.47 -3.92
C ALA A 61 9.95 9.91 -4.48
N HIS A 62 8.79 10.43 -4.91
CA HIS A 62 8.61 11.76 -5.48
C HIS A 62 7.83 12.71 -4.56
N ASP A 63 7.47 12.28 -3.35
CA ASP A 63 6.78 13.16 -2.43
C ASP A 63 7.69 14.30 -2.01
N ARG A 64 7.10 15.48 -1.88
CA ARG A 64 7.86 16.67 -1.53
C ARG A 64 8.52 16.46 -0.17
N PRO A 65 9.80 16.88 -0.02
CA PRO A 65 10.44 16.87 1.28
C PRO A 65 9.64 17.73 2.25
N LEU A 66 9.63 17.32 3.51
CA LEU A 66 9.06 18.13 4.59
C LEU A 66 9.85 19.45 4.65
N SER A 67 9.22 20.53 4.20
CA SER A 67 9.73 21.88 4.38
C SER A 67 9.47 22.32 5.82
N ALA A 68 10.52 22.83 6.47
CA ALA A 68 10.42 23.46 7.80
C ALA A 68 9.52 24.70 7.79
#